data_AF-A0A8H9I6M4-F1
#
_entry.id   AF-A0A8H9I6M4-F1
#
_cell.length_a   1.000
_cell.length_b   1.000
_cell.length_c   1.000
_cell.angle_alpha   90.00
_cell.angle_beta   90.00
_cell.angle_gamma   90.00
#
_symmetry.space_group_name_H-M   'P 1'
#
loop_
_entity.id
_entity.type
_entity.pdbx_description
1 polymer ?
#
loop_
_entity_poly.entity_id
_entity_poly.type
_entity_poly.pdbx_seq_one_letter_code
_entity_poly.pdbx_strand_id
1 'polypeptide(L)'
;MTMSECVTTQKMTQQETAKWLADRERWQHELPIMGYLSQFLTVTPVVDSAFNSASTDGKSLFFCPQYSATLSDTSRQFLQAHLIWHCVAGHLIAPLVADYQRWHLACDHEVNSLLLALEIPLPADAVLFPVCVGRNALSVYRWLEGHPNLSVEASMDIHPAALWHALPDTQVSHSTLMLWRQRAHLIAKEPGALPEQVATFCEAR
;
A
#
# COMPACT_ATOMS: atom_id res chain seq x y z
N MET A 1 17.40 -4.10 34.16
CA MET A 1 16.89 -3.51 32.90
C MET A 1 15.60 -4.22 32.58
N THR A 2 14.42 -3.57 32.58
CA THR A 2 13.17 -4.13 31.96
C THR A 2 11.90 -3.30 32.16
N MET A 3 11.87 -2.17 32.88
CA MET A 3 10.65 -1.34 32.95
C MET A 3 10.63 -0.13 32.00
N SER A 4 11.80 0.43 31.65
CA SER A 4 11.88 1.65 30.83
C SER A 4 11.71 1.39 29.31
N GLU A 5 12.15 0.23 28.82
CA GLU A 5 12.00 -0.14 27.40
C GLU A 5 10.55 -0.53 27.05
N CYS A 6 9.86 -1.25 27.94
CA CYS A 6 8.47 -1.68 27.74
C CYS A 6 7.48 -0.50 27.64
N VAL A 7 7.63 0.51 28.51
CA VAL A 7 6.80 1.72 28.50
C VAL A 7 7.04 2.58 27.25
N THR A 8 8.28 2.60 26.76
CA THR A 8 8.65 3.35 25.54
C THR A 8 8.00 2.74 24.31
N THR A 9 7.93 1.40 24.22
CA THR A 9 7.27 0.69 23.12
C THR A 9 5.76 0.90 23.12
N GLN A 10 5.08 0.76 24.28
CA GLN A 10 3.63 0.92 24.33
C GLN A 10 3.17 2.35 24.01
N LYS A 11 3.87 3.36 24.56
CA LYS A 11 3.55 4.77 24.28
C LYS A 11 3.76 5.12 22.80
N MET A 12 4.87 4.67 22.21
CA MET A 12 5.15 4.88 20.79
C MET A 12 4.09 4.19 19.91
N THR A 13 3.72 2.94 20.23
CA THR A 13 2.64 2.24 19.53
C THR A 13 1.34 3.04 19.55
N GLN A 14 0.92 3.56 20.71
CA GLN A 14 -0.28 4.39 20.81
C GLN A 14 -0.17 5.69 20.01
N GLN A 15 0.98 6.38 20.10
CA GLN A 15 1.24 7.63 19.38
C GLN A 15 1.20 7.42 17.86
N GLU A 16 1.90 6.41 17.34
CA GLU A 16 1.93 6.13 15.91
C GLU A 16 0.57 5.62 15.40
N THR A 17 -0.14 4.81 16.19
CA THR A 17 -1.52 4.40 15.84
C THR A 17 -2.44 5.62 15.74
N ALA A 18 -2.34 6.57 16.66
CA ALA A 18 -3.13 7.80 16.61
C ALA A 18 -2.84 8.63 15.36
N LYS A 19 -1.58 8.68 14.90
CA LYS A 19 -1.22 9.36 13.63
C LYS A 19 -1.87 8.70 12.42
N TRP A 20 -1.82 7.36 12.32
CA TRP A 20 -2.46 6.63 11.22
C TRP A 20 -3.98 6.84 11.19
N LEU A 21 -4.62 6.86 12.36
CA LEU A 21 -6.06 7.16 12.48
C LEU A 21 -6.39 8.62 12.11
N ALA A 22 -5.54 9.58 12.49
CA ALA A 22 -5.72 10.98 12.15
C ALA A 22 -5.54 11.23 10.64
N ASP A 23 -4.58 10.57 9.98
CA ASP A 23 -4.41 10.63 8.52
C ASP A 23 -5.66 10.10 7.79
N ARG A 24 -6.28 9.04 8.33
CA ARG A 24 -7.54 8.50 7.81
C ARG A 24 -8.70 9.48 7.92
N GLU A 25 -8.84 10.12 9.08
CA GLU A 25 -9.88 11.14 9.30
C GLU A 25 -9.70 12.35 8.37
N ARG A 26 -8.45 12.76 8.14
CA ARG A 26 -8.11 13.82 7.20
C ARG A 26 -8.60 13.51 5.78
N TRP A 27 -8.41 12.29 5.26
CA TRP A 27 -8.88 11.94 3.91
C TRP A 27 -10.39 12.05 3.73
N GLN A 28 -11.20 11.89 4.77
CA GLN A 28 -12.65 12.07 4.64
C GLN A 28 -13.01 13.47 4.13
N HIS A 29 -12.14 14.45 4.36
CA HIS A 29 -12.32 15.84 3.98
C HIS A 29 -11.52 16.22 2.73
N GLU A 30 -10.27 15.75 2.63
CA GLU A 30 -9.35 16.15 1.57
C GLU A 30 -9.47 15.30 0.30
N LEU A 31 -9.74 13.99 0.44
CA LEU A 31 -9.85 13.06 -0.67
C LEU A 31 -10.90 11.97 -0.35
N PRO A 32 -12.20 12.27 -0.51
CA PRO A 32 -13.30 11.44 0.00
C PRO A 32 -13.23 9.97 -0.42
N ILE A 33 -12.71 9.68 -1.62
CA ILE A 33 -12.52 8.32 -2.11
C ILE A 33 -11.55 7.52 -1.22
N MET A 34 -10.44 8.13 -0.79
CA MET A 34 -9.52 7.52 0.16
C MET A 34 -10.17 7.37 1.54
N GLY A 35 -10.94 8.37 1.95
CA GLY A 35 -11.78 8.30 3.15
C GLY A 35 -12.70 7.07 3.14
N TYR A 36 -13.42 6.82 2.04
CA TYR A 36 -14.29 5.66 1.87
C TYR A 36 -13.52 4.34 1.88
N LEU A 37 -12.49 4.20 1.03
CA LEU A 37 -11.73 2.94 0.91
C LEU A 37 -11.05 2.53 2.22
N SER A 38 -10.55 3.50 2.99
CA SER A 38 -9.89 3.26 4.27
C SER A 38 -10.79 2.64 5.34
N GLN A 39 -12.11 2.81 5.26
CA GLN A 39 -13.07 2.30 6.24
C GLN A 39 -13.16 0.77 6.25
N PHE A 40 -12.71 0.12 5.16
CA PHE A 40 -12.72 -1.35 5.04
C PHE A 40 -11.48 -2.01 5.66
N LEU A 41 -10.57 -1.23 6.24
CA LEU A 41 -9.31 -1.72 6.77
C LEU A 41 -9.14 -1.33 8.24
N THR A 42 -8.72 -2.28 9.07
CA THR A 42 -8.33 -2.02 10.47
C THR A 42 -6.89 -1.51 10.53
N VAL A 43 -6.62 -0.41 11.24
CA VAL A 43 -5.24 0.00 11.53
C VAL A 43 -4.67 -0.89 12.62
N THR A 44 -3.62 -1.65 12.31
CA THR A 44 -3.08 -2.69 13.21
C THR A 44 -1.58 -2.47 13.42
N PRO A 45 -1.14 -1.87 14.54
CA PRO A 45 0.28 -1.82 14.86
C PRO A 45 0.81 -3.22 15.15
N VAL A 46 2.02 -3.51 14.67
CA VAL A 46 2.72 -4.79 14.88
C VAL A 46 4.04 -4.52 15.59
N VAL A 47 4.19 -5.06 16.80
CA VAL A 47 5.43 -4.99 17.59
C VAL A 47 6.07 -6.37 17.57
N ASP A 48 6.78 -6.67 16.49
CA ASP A 48 7.51 -7.92 16.28
C ASP A 48 8.85 -7.62 15.62
N SER A 49 9.93 -8.27 16.05
CA SER A 49 11.26 -8.06 15.47
C SER A 49 11.38 -8.56 14.02
N ALA A 50 10.52 -9.50 13.60
CA ALA A 50 10.44 -9.99 12.23
C ALA A 50 9.66 -9.05 11.29
N PHE A 51 9.00 -8.01 11.83
CA PHE A 51 8.19 -7.05 11.07
C PHE A 51 8.67 -5.62 11.31
N ASN A 52 9.45 -5.09 10.37
CA ASN A 52 10.13 -3.79 10.47
C ASN A 52 9.67 -2.78 9.40
N SER A 53 8.48 -2.97 8.83
CA SER A 53 7.94 -2.16 7.73
C SER A 53 6.41 -2.02 7.88
N ALA A 54 5.66 -1.95 6.78
CA ALA A 54 4.20 -1.96 6.72
C ALA A 54 3.72 -2.90 5.62
N SER A 55 2.44 -3.30 5.65
CA SER A 55 1.81 -4.12 4.62
C SER A 55 0.29 -4.17 4.80
N THR A 56 -0.41 -4.96 3.98
CA THR A 56 -1.84 -5.23 4.12
C THR A 56 -2.22 -6.64 3.65
N ASP A 57 -3.24 -7.20 4.27
CA ASP A 57 -3.93 -8.42 3.83
C ASP A 57 -5.29 -8.13 3.17
N GLY A 58 -5.60 -6.86 2.95
CA GLY A 58 -6.92 -6.41 2.48
C GLY A 58 -8.01 -6.32 3.55
N LYS A 59 -7.71 -6.60 4.82
CA LYS A 59 -8.59 -6.39 5.98
C LYS A 59 -7.96 -5.48 7.03
N SER A 60 -6.64 -5.44 7.09
CA SER A 60 -5.85 -4.63 8.00
C SER A 60 -4.73 -3.90 7.26
N LEU A 61 -4.38 -2.72 7.75
CA LEU A 61 -3.14 -2.03 7.47
C LEU A 61 -2.18 -2.32 8.62
N PHE A 62 -1.19 -3.17 8.37
CA PHE A 62 -0.16 -3.51 9.35
C PHE A 62 0.99 -2.52 9.26
N PHE A 63 1.51 -2.07 10.40
CA PHE A 63 2.69 -1.22 10.43
C PHE A 63 3.52 -1.44 11.70
N CYS A 64 4.85 -1.36 11.55
CA CYS A 64 5.79 -1.34 12.65
C CYS A 64 5.84 0.09 13.23
N PRO A 65 5.53 0.31 14.52
CA PRO A 65 5.56 1.64 15.11
C PRO A 65 6.95 2.30 15.05
N GLN A 66 8.03 1.51 15.22
CA GLN A 66 9.40 2.00 15.09
C GLN A 66 9.67 2.55 13.69
N TYR A 67 9.19 1.85 12.67
CA TYR A 67 9.30 2.28 11.27
C TYR A 67 8.43 3.51 10.99
N SER A 68 7.17 3.51 11.43
CA SER A 68 6.28 4.68 11.29
C SER A 68 6.88 5.96 11.90
N ALA A 69 7.56 5.83 13.04
CA ALA A 69 8.17 6.96 13.73
C ALA A 69 9.33 7.62 12.94
N THR A 70 9.92 6.94 11.95
CA THR A 70 10.94 7.53 11.07
C THR A 70 10.36 8.25 9.86
N LEU A 71 9.07 8.02 9.56
CA LEU A 71 8.41 8.62 8.40
C LEU A 71 7.97 10.06 8.69
N SER A 72 8.10 10.90 7.67
CA SER A 72 7.38 12.18 7.64
C SER A 72 5.86 11.95 7.57
N ASP A 73 5.07 12.97 7.91
CA ASP A 73 3.62 12.89 7.76
C ASP A 73 3.21 12.59 6.31
N THR A 74 3.86 13.24 5.33
CA THR A 74 3.61 13.01 3.91
C THR A 74 3.96 11.57 3.51
N SER A 75 5.11 11.04 3.94
CA SER A 75 5.52 9.66 3.63
C SER A 75 4.56 8.64 4.24
N ARG A 76 4.09 8.86 5.47
CA ARG A 76 3.12 7.98 6.15
C ARG A 76 1.75 8.00 5.49
N GLN A 77 1.27 9.18 5.06
CA GLN A 77 0.03 9.31 4.31
C GLN A 77 0.12 8.61 2.95
N PHE A 78 1.21 8.82 2.22
CA PHE A 78 1.47 8.13 0.97
C PHE A 78 1.54 6.61 1.15
N LEU A 79 2.28 6.11 2.15
CA LEU A 79 2.38 4.67 2.45
C LEU A 79 1.01 4.05 2.70
N GLN A 80 0.16 4.69 3.49
CA GLN A 80 -1.18 4.19 3.72
C GLN A 80 -2.02 4.17 2.43
N ALA A 81 -1.96 5.23 1.63
CA ALA A 81 -2.67 5.27 0.36
C ALA A 81 -2.19 4.17 -0.60
N HIS A 82 -0.88 3.97 -0.66
CA HIS A 82 -0.22 2.91 -1.42
C HIS A 82 -0.73 1.52 -1.02
N LEU A 83 -0.74 1.19 0.27
CA LEU A 83 -1.27 -0.09 0.75
C LEU A 83 -2.76 -0.29 0.41
N ILE A 84 -3.58 0.75 0.56
CA ILE A 84 -4.99 0.71 0.15
C ILE A 84 -5.10 0.42 -1.35
N TRP A 85 -4.28 1.06 -2.17
CA TRP A 85 -4.30 0.89 -3.62
C TRP A 85 -3.73 -0.45 -4.10
N HIS A 86 -2.86 -1.12 -3.36
CA HIS A 86 -2.57 -2.54 -3.60
C HIS A 86 -3.82 -3.41 -3.47
N CYS A 87 -4.71 -3.08 -2.53
CA CYS A 87 -5.99 -3.79 -2.39
C CYS A 87 -6.88 -3.55 -3.61
N VAL A 88 -7.05 -2.29 -4.04
CA VAL A 88 -7.83 -1.90 -5.21
C VAL A 88 -7.27 -2.55 -6.50
N ALA A 89 -5.95 -2.58 -6.64
CA ALA A 89 -5.26 -3.14 -7.80
C ALA A 89 -5.28 -4.67 -7.84
N GLY A 90 -5.67 -5.34 -6.76
CA GLY A 90 -5.67 -6.80 -6.67
C GLY A 90 -4.29 -7.41 -6.39
N HIS A 91 -3.34 -6.62 -5.88
CA HIS A 91 -1.96 -7.04 -5.59
C HIS A 91 -1.80 -7.81 -4.27
N LEU A 92 -2.91 -8.16 -3.61
CA LEU A 92 -2.91 -8.98 -2.40
C LEU A 92 -2.37 -10.40 -2.62
N ILE A 93 -2.34 -10.86 -3.87
CA ILE A 93 -1.73 -12.13 -4.28
C ILE A 93 -0.75 -11.87 -5.43
N ALA A 94 0.26 -12.74 -5.57
CA ALA A 94 1.19 -12.71 -6.68
C ALA A 94 0.91 -13.85 -7.66
N PRO A 95 0.99 -13.62 -8.98
CA PRO A 95 1.03 -14.69 -9.96
C PRO A 95 2.35 -15.47 -9.84
N LEU A 96 2.43 -16.62 -10.51
CA LEU A 96 3.69 -17.35 -10.61
C LEU A 96 4.69 -16.55 -11.45
N VAL A 97 5.69 -15.98 -10.80
CA VAL A 97 6.75 -15.17 -11.39
C VAL A 97 8.11 -15.73 -11.04
N ALA A 98 9.11 -15.49 -11.91
CA ALA A 98 10.48 -15.92 -11.68
C ALA A 98 11.21 -15.04 -10.66
N ASP A 99 10.84 -13.76 -10.57
CA ASP A 99 11.49 -12.78 -9.71
C ASP A 99 10.43 -11.99 -8.92
N TYR A 100 10.34 -12.24 -7.62
CA TYR A 100 9.37 -11.59 -6.74
C TYR A 100 9.71 -10.13 -6.44
N GLN A 101 11.00 -9.77 -6.39
CA GLN A 101 11.40 -8.38 -6.19
C GLN A 101 10.98 -7.53 -7.40
N ARG A 102 11.23 -8.04 -8.61
CA ARG A 102 10.81 -7.37 -9.84
C ARG A 102 9.28 -7.27 -9.93
N TRP A 103 8.56 -8.29 -9.47
CA TRP A 103 7.10 -8.23 -9.40
C TRP A 103 6.61 -7.16 -8.43
N HIS A 104 7.24 -7.05 -7.26
CA HIS A 104 6.94 -6.01 -6.28
C HIS A 104 7.10 -4.60 -6.89
N LEU A 105 8.26 -4.30 -7.48
CA LEU A 105 8.52 -3.01 -8.12
C LEU A 105 7.51 -2.68 -9.23
N ALA A 106 7.05 -3.70 -9.96
CA ALA A 106 6.05 -3.52 -10.99
C ALA A 106 4.66 -3.17 -10.42
N CYS A 107 4.26 -3.82 -9.32
CA CYS A 107 3.05 -3.49 -8.58
C CYS A 107 3.12 -2.09 -7.99
N ASP A 108 4.25 -1.73 -7.38
CA ASP A 108 4.46 -0.41 -6.77
C ASP A 108 4.39 0.68 -7.82
N HIS A 109 5.01 0.49 -8.98
CA HIS A 109 4.92 1.45 -10.07
C HIS A 109 3.48 1.66 -10.55
N GLU A 110 2.70 0.58 -10.72
CA GLU A 110 1.30 0.68 -11.15
C GLU A 110 0.47 1.45 -10.11
N VAL A 111 0.63 1.11 -8.82
CA VAL A 111 -0.03 1.81 -7.71
C VAL A 111 0.39 3.27 -7.64
N ASN A 112 1.69 3.56 -7.64
CA ASN A 112 2.23 4.91 -7.52
C ASN A 112 1.83 5.81 -8.68
N SER A 113 1.70 5.25 -9.88
CA SER A 113 1.17 5.98 -11.05
C SER A 113 -0.30 6.38 -10.86
N LEU A 114 -1.11 5.54 -10.20
CA LEU A 114 -2.51 5.86 -9.87
C LEU A 114 -2.59 6.90 -8.75
N LEU A 115 -1.73 6.80 -7.73
CA LEU A 115 -1.65 7.81 -6.66
C LEU A 115 -1.23 9.18 -7.21
N LEU A 116 -0.28 9.21 -8.15
CA LEU A 116 0.11 10.43 -8.86
C LEU A 116 -1.08 11.06 -9.60
N ALA A 117 -1.88 10.23 -10.27
CA ALA A 117 -3.08 10.67 -10.96
C ALA A 117 -4.16 11.23 -10.02
N LEU A 118 -4.19 10.76 -8.77
CA LEU A 118 -5.06 11.25 -7.69
C LEU A 118 -4.50 12.47 -6.97
N GLU A 119 -3.41 13.05 -7.48
CA GLU A 119 -2.74 14.20 -6.90
C GLU A 119 -2.21 13.96 -5.47
N ILE A 120 -1.99 12.69 -5.09
CA ILE A 120 -1.36 12.33 -3.82
C ILE A 120 0.16 12.56 -3.97
N PRO A 121 0.79 13.37 -3.09
CA PRO A 121 2.22 13.62 -3.16
C PRO A 121 3.04 12.34 -3.01
N LEU A 122 3.95 12.09 -3.95
CA LEU A 122 4.91 11.00 -3.86
C LEU A 122 6.17 11.44 -3.10
N PRO A 123 6.68 10.60 -2.17
CA PRO A 123 8.04 10.72 -1.67
C PRO A 123 9.07 10.71 -2.80
N ALA A 124 10.21 11.38 -2.59
CA ALA A 124 11.26 11.50 -3.61
C ALA A 124 11.88 10.15 -4.03
N ASP A 125 11.79 9.16 -3.14
CA ASP A 125 12.28 7.79 -3.28
C ASP A 125 11.18 6.79 -3.68
N ALA A 126 9.96 7.25 -3.98
CA ALA A 126 8.89 6.36 -4.43
C ALA A 126 9.19 5.76 -5.81
N VAL A 127 8.98 4.44 -5.94
CA VAL A 127 9.13 3.71 -7.21
C VAL A 127 8.21 4.29 -8.28
N LEU A 128 8.79 4.89 -9.31
CA LEU A 128 8.06 5.38 -10.47
C LEU A 128 8.96 5.37 -11.71
N PHE A 129 8.57 4.61 -12.73
CA PHE A 129 9.25 4.56 -14.02
C PHE A 129 8.46 5.39 -15.06
N PRO A 130 8.87 6.63 -15.39
CA PRO A 130 8.04 7.54 -16.20
C PRO A 130 7.61 6.97 -17.56
N VAL A 131 8.45 6.14 -18.19
CA VAL A 131 8.16 5.49 -19.49
C VAL A 131 7.10 4.38 -19.42
N CYS A 132 6.74 3.97 -18.21
CA CYS A 132 5.79 2.91 -17.93
C CYS A 132 4.45 3.41 -17.39
N VAL A 133 4.29 4.72 -17.15
CA VAL A 133 3.03 5.29 -16.66
C VAL A 133 1.84 4.82 -17.52
N GLY A 134 0.79 4.33 -16.86
CA GLY A 134 -0.41 3.77 -17.50
C GLY A 134 -0.29 2.30 -17.92
N ARG A 135 0.87 1.66 -17.78
CA ARG A 135 1.03 0.21 -18.01
C ARG A 135 0.65 -0.58 -16.77
N ASN A 136 0.13 -1.79 -17.00
CA ASN A 136 -0.18 -2.68 -15.88
C ASN A 136 1.04 -3.38 -15.28
N ALA A 137 0.92 -3.89 -14.05
CA ALA A 137 2.02 -4.55 -13.34
C ALA A 137 2.70 -5.66 -14.17
N LEU A 138 1.95 -6.48 -14.91
CA LEU A 138 2.56 -7.52 -15.76
C LEU A 138 3.40 -6.95 -16.90
N SER A 139 2.95 -5.85 -17.51
CA SER A 139 3.69 -5.18 -18.59
C SER A 139 4.94 -4.48 -18.06
N VAL A 140 4.86 -3.91 -16.86
CA VAL A 140 5.99 -3.28 -16.17
C VAL A 140 6.99 -4.34 -15.73
N TYR A 141 6.53 -5.45 -15.16
CA TYR A 141 7.36 -6.60 -14.78
C TYR A 141 8.19 -7.12 -15.95
N ARG A 142 7.59 -7.25 -17.15
CA ARG A 142 8.29 -7.63 -18.38
C ARG A 142 9.29 -6.57 -18.82
N TRP A 143 8.92 -5.30 -18.74
CA TRP A 143 9.83 -4.21 -19.11
C TRP A 143 11.05 -4.14 -18.18
N LEU A 144 10.86 -4.40 -16.88
CA LEU A 144 11.91 -4.40 -15.87
C LEU A 144 12.97 -5.49 -16.08
N GLU A 145 12.72 -6.49 -16.93
CA GLU A 145 13.74 -7.47 -17.33
C GLU A 145 14.95 -6.79 -18.00
N GLY A 146 14.73 -5.70 -18.73
CA GLY A 146 15.78 -4.89 -19.34
C GLY A 146 16.27 -3.72 -18.48
N HIS A 147 15.80 -3.58 -17.23
CA HIS A 147 16.17 -2.45 -16.38
C HIS A 147 17.65 -2.55 -15.99
N PRO A 148 18.47 -1.51 -16.23
CA PRO A 148 19.93 -1.62 -16.11
C PRO A 148 20.41 -1.86 -14.68
N ASN A 149 19.62 -1.48 -13.68
CA ASN A 149 19.94 -1.74 -12.29
C ASN A 149 18.67 -1.79 -11.42
N LEU A 150 18.09 -2.99 -11.21
CA LEU A 150 16.96 -3.15 -10.29
C LEU A 150 17.36 -3.04 -8.81
N SER A 151 18.65 -3.25 -8.49
CA SER A 151 19.11 -3.33 -7.10
C SER A 151 19.14 -2.00 -6.36
N VAL A 152 19.03 -0.88 -7.09
CA VAL A 152 18.95 0.47 -6.51
C VAL A 152 17.52 0.90 -6.22
N GLU A 153 16.53 0.18 -6.77
CA GLU A 153 15.11 0.44 -6.50
C GLU A 153 14.71 -0.26 -5.21
N ALA A 154 13.98 0.46 -4.35
CA ALA A 154 13.53 -0.04 -3.07
C ALA A 154 12.04 0.23 -2.86
N SER A 155 11.32 -0.80 -2.44
CA SER A 155 9.94 -0.68 -1.97
C SER A 155 9.93 -0.20 -0.52
N MET A 156 8.93 0.59 -0.17
CA MET A 156 8.77 1.16 1.17
C MET A 156 8.11 0.17 2.15
N ASP A 157 7.37 -0.79 1.61
CA ASP A 157 6.57 -1.77 2.34
C ASP A 157 7.01 -3.21 2.07
N ILE A 158 6.35 -4.16 2.73
CA ILE A 158 6.40 -5.58 2.39
C ILE A 158 5.25 -5.86 1.44
N HIS A 159 5.54 -6.34 0.22
CA HIS A 159 4.51 -6.70 -0.76
C HIS A 159 3.43 -7.58 -0.09
N PRO A 160 2.13 -7.30 -0.26
CA PRO A 160 1.05 -8.04 0.38
C PRO A 160 1.14 -9.57 0.25
N ALA A 161 1.49 -10.07 -0.95
CA ALA A 161 1.67 -11.51 -1.21
C ALA A 161 2.86 -12.16 -0.47
N ALA A 162 3.78 -11.37 0.10
CA ALA A 162 4.92 -11.82 0.89
C ALA A 162 4.70 -11.64 2.41
N LEU A 163 3.58 -11.04 2.83
CA LEU A 163 3.30 -10.72 4.23
C LEU A 163 3.36 -11.93 5.16
N TRP A 164 2.95 -13.11 4.68
CA TRP A 164 2.94 -14.36 5.43
C TRP A 164 4.33 -14.78 5.95
N HIS A 165 5.43 -14.27 5.36
CA HIS A 165 6.77 -14.51 5.87
C HIS A 165 7.02 -13.86 7.24
N ALA A 166 6.41 -12.70 7.48
CA ALA A 166 6.54 -11.97 8.74
C ALA A 166 5.33 -12.22 9.66
N LEU A 167 4.13 -12.42 9.10
CA LEU A 167 2.88 -12.64 9.82
C LEU A 167 2.14 -13.87 9.27
N PRO A 168 2.47 -15.10 9.71
CA PRO A 168 1.97 -16.35 9.10
C PRO A 168 0.45 -16.51 9.05
N ASP A 169 -0.28 -15.83 9.95
CA ASP A 169 -1.74 -15.93 10.05
C ASP A 169 -2.50 -14.98 9.11
N THR A 170 -1.83 -14.16 8.30
CA THR A 170 -2.45 -13.14 7.43
C THR A 170 -2.82 -13.67 6.04
N GLN A 171 -3.48 -14.83 5.97
CA GLN A 171 -3.87 -15.41 4.68
C GLN A 171 -4.98 -14.60 4.00
N VAL A 172 -4.76 -14.26 2.73
CA VAL A 172 -5.73 -13.55 1.90
C VAL A 172 -6.77 -14.53 1.35
N SER A 173 -8.03 -14.39 1.77
CA SER A 173 -9.13 -15.21 1.26
C SER A 173 -9.61 -14.73 -0.12
N HIS A 174 -10.12 -15.65 -0.94
CA HIS A 174 -10.74 -15.30 -2.22
C HIS A 174 -11.89 -14.29 -2.07
N SER A 175 -12.68 -14.40 -0.99
CA SER A 175 -13.73 -13.42 -0.67
C SER A 175 -13.20 -12.00 -0.46
N THR A 176 -12.01 -11.85 0.13
CA THR A 176 -11.38 -10.55 0.34
C THR A 176 -11.01 -9.91 -1.00
N LEU A 177 -10.44 -10.69 -1.92
CA LEU A 177 -10.13 -10.25 -3.28
C LEU A 177 -11.39 -9.79 -4.03
N MET A 178 -12.47 -10.59 -3.97
CA MET A 178 -13.72 -10.25 -4.64
C MET A 178 -14.38 -8.99 -4.09
N LEU A 179 -14.31 -8.75 -2.77
CA LEU A 179 -14.82 -7.52 -2.16
C LEU A 179 -14.04 -6.30 -2.64
N TRP A 180 -12.71 -6.37 -2.73
CA TRP A 180 -11.91 -5.26 -3.26
C TRP A 180 -12.16 -4.99 -4.73
N ARG A 181 -12.30 -6.05 -5.53
CA ARG A 181 -12.72 -5.93 -6.93
C ARG A 181 -14.06 -5.25 -7.06
N GLN A 182 -15.05 -5.63 -6.25
CA GLN A 182 -16.36 -4.99 -6.24
C GLN A 182 -16.27 -3.51 -5.86
N ARG A 183 -15.46 -3.17 -4.84
CA ARG A 183 -15.23 -1.78 -4.44
C ARG A 183 -14.60 -0.96 -5.57
N ALA A 184 -13.59 -1.49 -6.26
CA ALA A 184 -12.98 -0.84 -7.42
C ALA A 184 -14.03 -0.49 -8.50
N HIS A 185 -14.92 -1.43 -8.83
CA HIS A 185 -16.00 -1.16 -9.80
C HIS A 185 -17.02 -0.15 -9.31
N LEU A 186 -17.33 -0.13 -8.01
CA LEU A 186 -18.29 0.83 -7.44
C LEU A 186 -17.75 2.25 -7.52
N ILE A 187 -16.49 2.45 -7.16
CA ILE A 187 -15.88 3.78 -7.16
C ILE A 187 -15.65 4.32 -8.57
N ALA A 188 -15.40 3.45 -9.55
CA ALA A 188 -15.28 3.85 -10.95
C ALA A 188 -16.60 4.36 -11.55
N LYS A 189 -17.73 3.86 -11.04
CA LYS A 189 -19.07 4.26 -11.49
C LYS A 189 -19.58 5.54 -10.83
N GLU A 190 -18.87 6.06 -9.83
CA GLU A 190 -19.25 7.28 -9.14
C GLU A 190 -18.84 8.51 -9.98
N PRO A 191 -19.79 9.28 -10.53
CA PRO A 191 -19.45 10.37 -11.46
C PRO A 191 -18.60 11.44 -10.79
N GLY A 192 -17.43 11.74 -11.37
CA GLY A 192 -16.52 12.78 -10.89
C GLY A 192 -15.71 12.40 -9.65
N ALA A 193 -15.82 11.17 -9.14
CA ALA A 193 -15.04 10.72 -7.98
C ALA A 193 -13.58 10.42 -8.29
N LEU A 194 -13.28 10.08 -9.55
CA LEU A 194 -11.96 9.67 -10.01
C LEU A 194 -11.58 10.36 -11.33
N PRO A 195 -10.30 10.69 -11.54
CA PRO A 195 -9.77 11.00 -12.87
C PRO A 195 -10.04 9.84 -13.85
N GLU A 196 -10.28 10.16 -15.13
CA GLU A 196 -10.69 9.18 -16.16
C GLU A 196 -9.77 7.95 -16.20
N GLN A 197 -8.44 8.15 -16.23
CA GLN A 197 -7.47 7.05 -16.25
C GLN A 197 -7.56 6.12 -15.03
N VAL A 198 -7.90 6.66 -13.86
CA VAL A 198 -8.04 5.89 -12.61
C VAL A 198 -9.37 5.14 -12.61
N ALA A 199 -10.45 5.76 -13.09
CA ALA A 199 -11.74 5.09 -13.27
C ALA A 199 -11.62 3.91 -14.24
N THR A 200 -11.01 4.10 -15.42
CA THR A 200 -10.77 3.02 -16.39
C THR A 200 -9.93 1.89 -15.81
N PHE A 201 -8.91 2.21 -15.01
CA PHE A 201 -8.13 1.20 -14.29
C PHE A 201 -9.03 0.35 -13.38
N CYS A 202 -9.86 1.00 -12.56
CA CYS A 202 -10.73 0.35 -11.60
C CYS A 202 -11.81 -0.52 -12.26
N GLU A 203 -12.33 -0.13 -13.43
CA GLU A 203 -13.28 -0.93 -14.22
C GLU A 203 -12.68 -2.20 -14.80
N ALA A 204 -11.36 -2.21 -15.07
CA ALA A 204 -10.66 -3.31 -15.71
C ALA A 204 -10.18 -4.41 -14.72
N ARG A 205 -10.35 -4.21 -13.40
CA ARG A 205 -9.90 -5.15 -12.36
C ARG A 205 -10.82 -6.35 -12.21
#